data_AF-A0A1B8XZA3-F1
#
_entry.id   AF-A0A1B8XZA3-F1
#
_cell.length_a   1.000
_cell.length_b   1.000
_cell.length_c   1.000
_cell.angle_alpha   90.00
_cell.angle_beta   90.00
_cell.angle_gamma   90.00
#
_symmetry.space_group_name_H-M   'P 1'
#
loop_
_entity.id
_entity.type
_entity.pdbx_description
1 polymer ?
#
loop_
_entity_poly.entity_id
_entity_poly.type
_entity_poly.pdbx_seq_one_letter_code
_entity_poly.pdbx_strand_id
1 'polypeptide(L)'
;AYEREKGFHLDIEDYLSGVLNLANELSRLAVNSVIAGDYSRPLRIASFINELDFGFRLLNLKNDSLRKRYDGLKYDVKKIEEVVYDLSIRGLSKEEPAPAQGK
;
A
#
# COMPACT_ATOMS: atom_id res chain seq x y z
N ALA A 1 -19.31 24.86 13.92
CA ALA A 1 -19.69 23.46 13.66
C ALA A 1 -19.87 23.33 12.16
N TYR A 2 -19.15 22.43 11.49
CA TYR A 2 -19.32 22.21 10.06
C TYR A 2 -20.76 21.71 9.83
N GLU A 3 -21.58 22.49 9.12
CA GLU A 3 -22.84 21.98 8.59
C GLU A 3 -22.49 20.92 7.56
N ARG A 4 -22.68 19.64 7.90
CA ARG A 4 -22.62 18.58 6.89
C ARG A 4 -23.73 18.88 5.89
N GLU A 5 -23.38 19.11 4.63
CA GLU A 5 -24.37 19.27 3.56
C GLU A 5 -25.37 18.11 3.61
N LYS A 6 -26.66 18.40 3.46
CA LYS A 6 -27.72 17.39 3.54
C LYS A 6 -27.56 16.41 2.36
N GLY A 7 -27.25 15.15 2.66
CA GLY A 7 -27.07 14.11 1.65
C GLY A 7 -26.28 12.91 2.16
N PHE A 8 -25.85 12.04 1.23
CA PHE A 8 -24.93 10.95 1.53
C PHE A 8 -23.56 11.53 1.91
N HIS A 9 -23.07 11.21 3.09
CA HIS A 9 -21.75 11.61 3.55
C HIS A 9 -20.83 10.40 3.69
N LEU A 10 -19.57 10.55 3.30
CA LEU A 10 -18.54 9.58 3.57
C LEU A 10 -17.92 9.89 4.92
N ASP A 11 -18.07 8.99 5.89
CA ASP A 11 -17.34 9.14 7.15
C ASP A 11 -15.84 8.92 6.91
N ILE A 12 -15.00 9.68 7.60
CA ILE A 12 -13.55 9.57 7.50
C ILE A 12 -13.10 8.19 7.97
N GLU A 13 -13.76 7.64 9.00
CA GLU A 13 -13.46 6.30 9.50
C GLU A 13 -13.77 5.21 8.45
N ASP A 14 -14.86 5.36 7.70
CA ASP A 14 -15.24 4.45 6.62
C ASP A 14 -14.25 4.55 5.45
N TYR A 15 -13.85 5.77 5.09
CA TYR A 15 -12.82 5.99 4.08
C TYR A 15 -11.49 5.33 4.45
N LEU A 16 -10.99 5.59 5.67
CA LEU A 16 -9.72 5.02 6.14
C LEU A 16 -9.79 3.50 6.26
N SER A 17 -10.93 2.95 6.70
CA SER A 17 -11.16 1.51 6.72
C SER A 17 -11.14 0.91 5.31
N GLY A 18 -11.74 1.58 4.33
CA GLY A 18 -11.69 1.18 2.92
C GLY A 18 -10.27 1.19 2.34
N VAL A 19 -9.47 2.20 2.70
CA VAL A 19 -8.06 2.30 2.29
C VAL A 19 -7.21 1.16 2.88
N LEU A 20 -7.46 0.75 4.13
CA LEU A 20 -6.79 -0.42 4.71
C LEU A 20 -7.17 -1.72 4.00
N ASN A 21 -8.45 -1.88 3.63
CA ASN A 21 -8.87 -3.05 2.84
C ASN A 21 -8.20 -3.07 1.45
N LEU A 22 -8.01 -1.90 0.83
CA LEU A 22 -7.26 -1.79 -0.42
C LEU A 22 -5.82 -2.27 -0.25
N ALA A 23 -5.16 -1.97 0.87
CA ALA A 23 -3.81 -2.44 1.13
C ALA A 23 -3.71 -3.98 1.18
N ASN A 24 -4.68 -4.65 1.80
CA ASN A 24 -4.75 -6.11 1.81
C ASN A 24 -4.86 -6.68 0.38
N GLU A 25 -5.72 -6.07 -0.44
CA GLU A 25 -5.95 -6.49 -1.82
C GLU A 25 -4.74 -6.26 -2.72
N LEU A 26 -4.01 -5.16 -2.50
CA LEU A 26 -2.76 -4.87 -3.20
C LEU A 26 -1.66 -5.88 -2.86
N SER A 27 -1.59 -6.36 -1.62
CA SER A 27 -0.66 -7.43 -1.24
C SER A 27 -0.96 -8.73 -1.99
N ARG A 28 -2.24 -9.08 -2.16
CA ARG A 28 -2.66 -10.21 -3.01
C ARG A 28 -2.32 -9.97 -4.48
N LEU A 29 -2.57 -8.77 -4.99
CA LEU A 29 -2.25 -8.39 -6.37
C LEU A 29 -0.75 -8.47 -6.65
N ALA A 30 0.12 -8.08 -5.71
CA ALA A 30 1.57 -8.14 -5.87
C ALA A 30 2.04 -9.57 -6.16
N VAL A 31 1.58 -10.55 -5.37
CA VAL A 31 1.89 -11.97 -5.59
C VAL A 31 1.39 -12.45 -6.95
N ASN A 32 0.12 -12.16 -7.28
CA ASN A 32 -0.46 -12.56 -8.56
C ASN A 32 0.24 -11.92 -9.76
N SER A 33 0.76 -10.70 -9.60
CA SER A 33 1.51 -10.01 -10.66
C SER A 33 2.83 -10.71 -10.96
N VAL A 34 3.54 -11.17 -9.93
CA VAL A 34 4.76 -11.99 -10.10
C VAL A 34 4.45 -13.30 -10.82
N ILE A 35 3.37 -13.98 -10.44
CA ILE A 35 2.94 -15.23 -11.10
C ILE A 35 2.61 -14.98 -12.58
N ALA A 36 2.00 -13.83 -12.90
CA ALA A 36 1.70 -13.41 -14.26
C ALA A 36 2.91 -12.88 -15.05
N GLY A 37 4.10 -12.82 -14.44
CA GLY A 37 5.33 -12.33 -15.07
C GLY A 37 5.52 -10.81 -15.05
N ASP A 38 4.65 -10.06 -14.37
CA ASP A 38 4.81 -8.61 -14.15
C ASP A 38 5.59 -8.35 -12.87
N TYR A 39 6.91 -8.18 -13.01
CA TYR A 39 7.83 -7.90 -11.90
C TYR A 39 7.94 -6.41 -11.56
N SER A 40 7.37 -5.53 -12.39
CA SER A 40 7.38 -4.07 -12.18
C SER A 40 6.32 -3.63 -11.16
N ARG A 41 5.16 -4.29 -11.19
CA ARG A 41 4.00 -3.93 -10.38
C ARG A 41 4.20 -4.14 -8.87
N PRO A 42 4.85 -5.22 -8.39
CA PRO A 42 5.17 -5.39 -6.97
C PRO A 42 6.02 -4.25 -6.39
N LEU A 43 6.98 -3.72 -7.16
CA LEU A 43 7.82 -2.58 -6.75
C LEU A 43 6.97 -1.31 -6.56
N ARG A 44 6.06 -1.03 -7.50
CA ARG A 44 5.13 0.11 -7.41
C ARG A 44 4.17 -0.02 -6.23
N ILE A 45 3.66 -1.24 -6.01
CA ILE A 45 2.80 -1.55 -4.86
C ILE A 45 3.56 -1.35 -3.54
N ALA A 46 4.82 -1.78 -3.46
CA ALA A 46 5.65 -1.60 -2.27
C ALA A 46 5.86 -0.12 -1.91
N SER A 47 6.15 0.73 -2.90
CA SER A 47 6.25 2.18 -2.67
C SER A 47 4.94 2.75 -2.13
N PHE A 48 3.82 2.44 -2.80
CA PHE A 48 2.51 2.96 -2.42
C PHE A 48 2.08 2.53 -1.02
N ILE A 49 2.33 1.28 -0.64
CA ILE A 49 1.94 0.76 0.67
C ILE A 49 2.80 1.36 1.79
N ASN A 50 4.07 1.64 1.53
CA ASN A 50 4.93 2.38 2.46
C ASN A 50 4.49 3.84 2.63
N GLU A 51 4.08 4.51 1.55
CA GLU A 51 3.50 5.86 1.62
C GLU A 51 2.20 5.88 2.44
N LEU A 52 1.35 4.86 2.26
CA LEU A 52 0.12 4.67 3.02
C LEU A 52 0.43 4.45 4.50
N ASP A 53 1.35 3.55 4.83
CA ASP A 53 1.79 3.30 6.20
C ASP A 53 2.35 4.57 6.87
N PHE A 54 3.18 5.34 6.17
CA PHE A 54 3.64 6.65 6.65
C PHE A 54 2.48 7.60 6.92
N GLY A 55 1.51 7.69 6.01
CA GLY A 55 0.30 8.49 6.18
C GLY A 55 -0.51 8.10 7.42
N PHE A 56 -0.71 6.80 7.66
CA PHE A 56 -1.45 6.31 8.82
C PHE A 56 -0.69 6.52 10.14
N ARG A 57 0.65 6.47 10.15
CA ARG A 57 1.46 6.80 11.34
C ARG A 57 1.28 8.24 11.81
N LEU A 58 1.00 9.18 10.89
CA LEU A 58 0.72 10.58 11.22
C LEU A 58 -0.67 10.76 11.86
N LEU A 59 -1.59 9.81 11.67
CA LEU A 59 -2.93 9.88 12.22
C LEU A 59 -2.92 9.41 13.68
N ASN A 60 -3.31 10.30 14.59
CA ASN A 60 -3.58 9.90 15.98
C ASN A 60 -4.93 9.17 16.08
N LEU A 61 -4.95 7.89 15.69
CA LEU A 61 -6.14 7.05 15.70
C LEU A 61 -6.63 6.84 17.15
N LYS A 62 -7.73 7.50 17.51
CA LYS A 62 -8.38 7.34 18.83
C LYS A 62 -9.44 6.23 18.85
N ASN A 63 -9.85 5.73 17.68
CA ASN A 63 -10.83 4.66 17.54
C ASN A 63 -10.16 3.28 17.60
N ASP A 64 -10.66 2.40 18.48
CA ASP A 64 -10.12 1.07 18.72
C ASP A 64 -10.28 0.12 17.52
N SER A 65 -11.37 0.28 16.76
CA SER A 65 -11.67 -0.58 15.60
C SER A 65 -10.75 -0.29 14.40
N LEU A 66 -10.56 0.99 14.07
CA LEU A 66 -9.68 1.42 13.00
C LEU A 66 -8.21 1.13 13.33
N ARG A 67 -7.83 1.29 14.61
CA ARG A 67 -6.49 0.91 15.09
C ARG A 67 -6.24 -0.58 14.92
N LYS A 68 -7.19 -1.46 15.28
CA LYS A 68 -7.05 -2.91 15.05
C LYS A 68 -6.88 -3.28 13.58
N ARG A 69 -7.57 -2.59 12.67
CA ARG A 69 -7.37 -2.78 11.22
C ARG A 69 -6.00 -2.30 10.77
N TYR A 70 -5.56 -1.14 11.26
CA TYR A 70 -4.25 -0.59 10.96
C TYR A 70 -3.11 -1.50 11.47
N ASP A 71 -3.27 -2.14 12.64
CA ASP A 71 -2.31 -3.14 13.12
C ASP A 71 -2.14 -4.33 12.16
N GLY A 72 -3.11 -4.57 11.28
CA GLY A 72 -3.06 -5.54 10.19
C GLY A 72 -2.11 -5.12 9.05
N LEU A 73 -1.97 -3.82 8.78
CA LEU A 73 -1.22 -3.28 7.64
C LEU A 73 0.25 -3.72 7.65
N LYS A 74 0.85 -3.85 8.84
CA LYS A 74 2.25 -4.30 8.98
C LYS A 74 2.50 -5.68 8.36
N TYR A 75 1.49 -6.55 8.34
CA TYR A 75 1.60 -7.86 7.72
C TYR A 75 1.57 -7.78 6.19
N ASP A 76 0.78 -6.85 5.63
CA ASP A 76 0.77 -6.59 4.19
C ASP A 76 2.08 -5.99 3.71
N VAL A 77 2.59 -4.98 4.45
CA VAL A 77 3.89 -4.36 4.20
C VAL A 77 4.98 -5.43 4.14
N LYS A 78 5.09 -6.24 5.21
CA LYS A 78 6.08 -7.33 5.29
C LYS A 78 5.96 -8.30 4.12
N LYS A 79 4.74 -8.72 3.78
CA LYS A 79 4.51 -9.66 2.67
C LYS A 79 4.93 -9.08 1.32
N ILE A 80 4.67 -7.80 1.08
CA ILE A 80 5.09 -7.14 -0.17
C ILE A 80 6.61 -6.96 -0.21
N GLU A 81 7.24 -6.60 0.91
CA GLU A 81 8.69 -6.52 1.02
C GLU A 81 9.37 -7.86 0.76
N GLU A 82 8.83 -8.96 1.28
CA GLU A 82 9.30 -10.32 0.98
C GLU A 82 9.20 -10.63 -0.52
N VAL A 83 8.11 -10.26 -1.18
CA VAL A 83 7.95 -10.43 -2.64
C VAL A 83 9.01 -9.63 -3.41
N VAL A 84 9.22 -8.36 -3.05
CA VAL A 84 10.22 -7.51 -3.70
C VAL A 84 11.65 -8.01 -3.44
N TYR A 85 11.93 -8.47 -2.23
CA TYR A 85 13.21 -9.10 -1.88
C TYR A 85 13.46 -10.32 -2.77
N ASP A 86 12.46 -11.18 -2.91
CA ASP A 86 12.49 -12.38 -3.74
C ASP A 86 12.74 -12.10 -5.23
N LEU A 87 12.19 -11.00 -5.75
CA LEU A 87 12.46 -10.54 -7.12
C LEU A 87 13.89 -10.02 -7.27
N SER A 88 14.39 -9.33 -6.25
CA SER A 88 15.70 -8.69 -6.25
C SER A 88 16.84 -9.70 -6.21
N ILE A 89 16.76 -10.70 -5.33
CA ILE A 89 17.78 -11.76 -5.24
C ILE A 89 17.81 -12.65 -6.50
N ARG A 90 16.69 -12.73 -7.25
CA ARG A 90 16.59 -13.48 -8.50
C ARG A 90 16.92 -12.65 -9.74
N GLY A 91 17.20 -11.34 -9.59
CA GLY A 91 17.51 -10.45 -10.70
C GLY A 91 16.34 -10.24 -11.68
N LEU A 92 15.10 -10.41 -11.21
CA LEU A 92 13.88 -10.25 -12.01
C LEU A 92 13.38 -8.80 -12.02
N SER A 93 13.82 -7.99 -11.05
CA SER A 93 13.70 -6.54 -11.04
C SER A 93 14.81 -5.91 -11.87
N LYS A 94 14.79 -6.10 -13.19
CA LYS A 94 15.59 -5.23 -14.07
C LYS A 94 14.95 -3.84 -14.05
N GLU A 95 15.56 -2.92 -13.33
CA GLU A 95 15.42 -1.51 -13.65
C GLU A 95 15.74 -1.36 -15.15
N GLU A 96 14.82 -0.80 -15.91
CA GLU A 96 15.22 0.00 -17.07
C GLU A 96 16.27 0.98 -16.56
N PRO A 97 17.48 1.03 -17.13
CA PRO A 97 18.48 2.00 -16.70
C PRO A 97 17.83 3.38 -16.82
N ALA A 98 17.79 4.12 -15.71
CA ALA A 98 17.35 5.51 -15.70
C ALA A 98 18.01 6.23 -16.89
N PRO A 99 17.27 7.02 -17.68
CA PRO A 99 17.83 7.67 -18.86
C PRO A 99 19.05 8.46 -18.41
N ALA A 100 20.21 8.09 -18.97
CA ALA A 100 21.49 8.70 -18.66
C ALA A 100 21.33 10.22 -18.68
N GLN A 101 21.47 10.85 -17.51
CA GLN A 101 21.60 12.30 -17.45
C GLN A 101 22.85 12.66 -18.24
N GLY A 102 22.62 13.23 -19.41
CA GLY A 102 23.66 13.73 -20.30
C GLY A 102 24.57 14.69 -19.55
N LYS A 103 25.88 14.50 -19.73
CA LYS A 103 26.87 15.51 -19.43
C LYS A 103 26.69 16.71 -20.34
#